data_AF-A0AA48QZ60-F1
#
_entry.id   AF-A0AA48QZ60-F1
#
_cell.length_a   1.000
_cell.length_b   1.000
_cell.length_c   1.000
_cell.angle_alpha   90.00
_cell.angle_beta   90.00
_cell.angle_gamma   90.00
#
_symmetry.space_group_name_H-M   'P 1'
#
loop_
_entity.id
_entity.type
_entity.pdbx_description
1 polymer ?
#
loop_
_entity_poly.entity_id
_entity_poly.type
_entity_poly.pdbx_seq_one_letter_code
_entity_poly.pdbx_strand_id
1 'polypeptide(L)'
;MLTLPLAITCLASLVAATADEGRLLTRAEMKRILWRYGADRKTLVTCGGGPYVGARNGDKLTLATEYLRYCNPTWGVFGDHITSVGSPERCIDATLSPGNGVQPHMWECYNVPQQKWRYHSDGTVRLDGRNLCLDVTDGDATKKVQMWTCSAGNRNQQWDLA
;
A
#
# COMPACT_ATOMS: atom_id res chain seq x y z
N MET A 1 55.86 32.67 -17.61
CA MET A 1 55.00 32.24 -16.49
C MET A 1 53.64 32.92 -16.63
N LEU A 2 52.61 32.19 -17.08
CA LEU A 2 51.23 32.34 -16.63
C LEU A 2 50.40 31.20 -17.25
N THR A 3 50.03 30.22 -16.45
CA THR A 3 49.14 29.12 -16.80
C THR A 3 47.69 29.57 -16.58
N LEU A 4 46.82 29.50 -17.60
CA LEU A 4 45.37 29.59 -17.40
C LEU A 4 44.85 28.25 -16.84
N PRO A 5 43.94 28.23 -15.86
CA PRO A 5 43.29 26.99 -15.45
C PRO A 5 42.15 26.65 -16.42
N LEU A 6 42.07 25.38 -16.82
CA LEU A 6 40.89 24.81 -17.47
C LEU A 6 39.71 24.90 -16.50
N ALA A 7 38.68 25.66 -16.87
CA ALA A 7 37.39 25.60 -16.21
C ALA A 7 36.71 24.26 -16.60
N ILE A 8 36.76 23.29 -15.69
CA ILE A 8 35.97 22.08 -15.75
C ILE A 8 34.52 22.51 -15.55
N THR A 9 33.75 22.58 -16.63
CA THR A 9 32.29 22.66 -16.56
C THR A 9 31.79 21.39 -15.87
N CYS A 10 31.39 21.54 -14.61
CA CYS A 10 30.69 20.52 -13.85
C CYS A 10 29.36 20.26 -14.57
N LEU A 11 29.28 19.17 -15.33
CA LEU A 11 28.00 18.60 -15.77
C LEU A 11 27.25 18.21 -14.50
N ALA A 12 26.30 19.06 -14.09
CA ALA A 12 25.26 18.64 -13.16
C ALA A 12 24.48 17.52 -13.86
N SER A 13 24.76 16.28 -13.45
CA SER A 13 23.98 15.11 -13.86
C SER A 13 22.55 15.34 -13.40
N LEU A 14 21.68 15.73 -14.33
CA LEU A 14 20.24 15.74 -14.13
C LEU A 14 19.84 14.27 -13.93
N VAL A 15 19.79 13.83 -12.67
CA VAL A 15 19.12 12.57 -12.33
C VAL A 15 17.67 12.83 -12.70
N ALA A 16 17.25 12.37 -13.87
CA ALA A 16 15.85 12.19 -14.17
C ALA A 16 15.31 11.36 -13.01
N ALA A 17 14.45 11.95 -12.18
CA ALA A 17 13.75 11.22 -11.15
C ALA A 17 13.07 10.04 -11.86
N THR A 18 13.58 8.83 -11.63
CA THR A 18 12.91 7.64 -12.11
C THR A 18 11.52 7.71 -11.52
N ALA A 19 10.48 7.63 -12.37
CA ALA A 19 9.13 7.48 -11.88
C ALA A 19 9.15 6.35 -10.84
N ASP A 20 8.69 6.63 -9.63
CA ASP A 20 8.62 5.61 -8.60
C ASP A 20 7.57 4.59 -9.03
N GLU A 21 8.02 3.54 -9.71
CA GLU A 21 7.19 2.44 -10.22
C GLU A 21 6.51 1.65 -9.09
N GLY A 22 6.82 1.96 -7.83
CA GLY A 22 6.34 1.25 -6.66
C GLY A 22 7.00 -0.12 -6.53
N ARG A 23 7.17 -0.57 -5.29
CA ARG A 23 7.72 -1.89 -4.95
C ARG A 23 6.60 -2.83 -4.50
N LEU A 24 6.71 -4.09 -4.90
CA LEU A 24 5.90 -5.20 -4.40
C LEU A 24 6.44 -5.73 -3.05
N LEU A 25 5.54 -6.06 -2.11
CA LEU A 25 5.88 -6.63 -0.80
C LEU A 25 6.24 -8.13 -0.91
N THR A 26 7.47 -8.53 -1.20
CA THR A 26 7.78 -9.96 -1.48
C THR A 26 7.39 -10.94 -0.35
N ARG A 27 7.08 -12.22 -0.65
CA ARG A 27 6.75 -13.24 0.38
C ARG A 27 7.87 -13.47 1.40
N ALA A 28 9.13 -13.29 0.99
CA ALA A 28 10.28 -13.37 1.90
C ALA A 28 10.30 -12.21 2.90
N GLU A 29 9.60 -11.12 2.59
CA GLU A 29 9.43 -9.93 3.42
C GLU A 29 7.96 -9.77 3.80
N MET A 30 7.43 -10.65 4.66
CA MET A 30 6.12 -10.40 5.26
C MET A 30 6.16 -9.08 6.03
N LYS A 31 5.30 -8.13 5.66
CA LYS A 31 5.26 -6.78 6.23
C LYS A 31 3.91 -6.49 6.85
N ARG A 32 3.91 -5.67 7.90
CA ARG A 32 2.71 -4.93 8.29
C ARG A 32 2.64 -3.66 7.46
N ILE A 33 1.44 -3.30 7.03
CA ILE A 33 1.14 -2.00 6.42
C ILE A 33 0.54 -1.13 7.52
N LEU A 34 1.31 -0.17 8.01
CA LEU A 34 0.96 0.65 9.17
C LEU A 34 0.48 2.02 8.70
N TRP A 35 -0.73 2.41 9.09
CA TRP A 35 -1.19 3.77 8.89
C TRP A 35 -0.60 4.70 9.95
N ARG A 36 -0.17 5.90 9.52
CA ARG A 36 0.41 6.92 10.41
C ARG A 36 -0.35 8.23 10.35
N TYR A 37 -0.94 8.62 11.47
CA TYR A 37 -1.49 9.97 11.64
C TYR A 37 -1.26 10.46 13.06
N GLY A 38 -0.28 11.36 13.25
CA GLY A 38 0.08 11.85 14.59
C GLY A 38 0.57 10.73 15.51
N ALA A 39 -0.03 10.60 16.70
CA ALA A 39 0.27 9.53 17.65
C ALA A 39 -0.44 8.21 17.31
N ASP A 40 -1.44 8.23 16.44
CA ASP A 40 -2.16 7.05 16.02
C ASP A 40 -1.32 6.20 15.08
N ARG A 41 -1.00 4.99 15.57
CA ARG A 41 -0.45 3.91 14.77
C ARG A 41 -1.49 2.81 14.71
N LYS A 42 -1.97 2.51 13.51
CA LYS A 42 -2.90 1.42 13.26
C LYS A 42 -2.32 0.52 12.19
N THR A 43 -2.60 -0.76 12.27
CA THR A 43 -2.22 -1.72 11.22
C THR A 43 -3.40 -1.96 10.31
N LEU A 44 -3.16 -2.00 9.01
CA LEU A 44 -4.11 -2.51 8.03
C LEU A 44 -4.33 -4.01 8.29
N VAL A 45 -5.58 -4.41 8.47
CA VAL A 45 -5.96 -5.79 8.74
C VAL A 45 -7.16 -6.23 7.91
N THR A 46 -7.34 -7.55 7.85
CA THR A 46 -8.59 -8.19 7.42
C THR A 46 -9.02 -9.19 8.48
N CYS A 47 -10.32 -9.27 8.76
CA CYS A 47 -10.88 -10.02 9.89
C CYS A 47 -11.94 -11.03 9.42
N GLY A 48 -11.52 -12.19 8.87
CA GLY A 48 -12.43 -13.29 8.51
C GLY A 48 -12.01 -14.67 9.00
N GLY A 49 -10.78 -14.82 9.52
CA GLY A 49 -10.24 -16.13 9.90
C GLY A 49 -9.17 -16.12 10.99
N GLY A 50 -8.82 -14.97 11.56
CA GLY A 50 -7.64 -14.89 12.41
C GLY A 50 -6.33 -15.06 11.64
N PRO A 51 -5.19 -15.09 12.35
CA PRO A 51 -3.88 -15.05 11.73
C PRO A 51 -3.49 -16.32 10.98
N TYR A 52 -4.17 -17.44 11.24
CA TYR A 52 -3.86 -18.74 10.65
C TYR A 52 -4.83 -19.19 9.56
N VAL A 53 -6.09 -18.76 9.63
CA VAL A 53 -7.11 -19.10 8.62
C VAL A 53 -7.23 -17.99 7.55
N GLY A 54 -6.64 -16.81 7.82
CA GLY A 54 -6.48 -15.71 6.88
C GLY A 54 -7.80 -15.03 6.49
N ALA A 55 -7.88 -14.60 5.23
CA ALA A 55 -9.00 -13.82 4.69
C ALA A 55 -10.01 -14.68 3.91
N ARG A 56 -11.25 -14.21 3.82
CA ARG A 56 -12.33 -14.75 2.99
C ARG A 56 -12.75 -13.73 1.93
N ASN A 57 -13.42 -14.21 0.88
CA ASN A 57 -14.02 -13.34 -0.11
C ASN A 57 -15.04 -12.41 0.54
N GLY A 58 -14.89 -11.11 0.30
CA GLY A 58 -15.77 -10.07 0.84
C GLY A 58 -15.25 -9.41 2.11
N ASP A 59 -14.25 -9.97 2.79
CA ASP A 59 -13.69 -9.36 4.00
C ASP A 59 -13.19 -7.95 3.70
N LYS A 60 -13.60 -6.99 4.52
CA LYS A 60 -13.21 -5.59 4.33
C LYS A 60 -11.85 -5.32 4.93
N LEU A 61 -11.06 -4.52 4.23
CA LEU A 61 -9.85 -3.94 4.79
C LEU A 61 -10.24 -2.92 5.86
N THR A 62 -9.62 -3.02 7.03
CA THR A 62 -9.87 -2.15 8.18
C THR A 62 -8.58 -1.86 8.95
N LEU A 63 -8.68 -1.08 10.01
CA LEU A 63 -7.57 -0.70 10.89
C LEU A 63 -7.73 -1.33 12.28
N ALA A 64 -6.61 -1.75 12.87
CA ALA A 64 -6.57 -2.22 14.26
C ALA A 64 -5.35 -1.67 15.01
N THR A 65 -5.50 -1.41 16.31
CA THR A 65 -4.43 -1.00 17.23
C THR A 65 -3.57 -2.16 17.72
N GLU A 66 -4.13 -3.37 17.76
CA GLU A 66 -3.48 -4.55 18.34
C GLU A 66 -3.53 -5.76 17.39
N TYR A 67 -2.70 -6.76 17.66
CA TYR A 67 -2.77 -8.08 17.02
C TYR A 67 -4.05 -8.79 17.50
N LEU A 68 -5.19 -8.38 16.94
CA LEU A 68 -6.46 -9.02 17.22
C LEU A 68 -6.39 -10.46 16.73
N ARG A 69 -6.62 -11.43 17.62
CA ARG A 69 -6.57 -12.89 17.33
C ARG A 69 -7.45 -13.30 16.12
N TYR A 70 -8.40 -12.47 15.72
CA TYR A 70 -9.33 -12.72 14.61
C TYR A 70 -9.00 -11.96 13.33
N CYS A 71 -7.96 -11.13 13.34
CA CYS A 71 -7.56 -10.32 12.21
C CYS A 71 -6.14 -10.65 11.79
N ASN A 72 -5.91 -10.67 10.49
CA ASN A 72 -4.58 -10.84 9.93
C ASN A 72 -3.94 -9.47 9.66
N PRO A 73 -2.79 -9.15 10.27
CA PRO A 73 -2.09 -7.88 10.05
C PRO A 73 -0.89 -7.98 9.11
N THR A 74 -0.62 -9.17 8.58
CA THR A 74 0.60 -9.49 7.86
C THR A 74 0.30 -9.67 6.39
N TRP A 75 1.05 -8.96 5.56
CA TRP A 75 0.86 -8.88 4.13
C TRP A 75 2.12 -9.38 3.43
N GLY A 76 1.94 -10.09 2.33
CA GLY A 76 3.03 -10.53 1.46
C GLY A 76 2.60 -10.47 0.00
N VAL A 77 3.48 -10.93 -0.89
CA VAL A 77 3.21 -10.98 -2.32
C VAL A 77 3.24 -12.40 -2.83
N PHE A 78 2.20 -12.75 -3.56
CA PHE A 78 2.10 -13.98 -4.32
C PHE A 78 1.86 -13.62 -5.79
N GLY A 79 2.82 -13.93 -6.66
CA GLY A 79 2.83 -13.39 -8.02
C GLY A 79 3.05 -11.87 -8.01
N ASP A 80 2.12 -11.12 -8.59
CA ASP A 80 2.08 -9.65 -8.64
C ASP A 80 1.04 -9.02 -7.69
N HIS A 81 0.52 -9.80 -6.74
CA HIS A 81 -0.57 -9.39 -5.86
C HIS A 81 -0.13 -9.22 -4.41
N ILE A 82 -0.70 -8.22 -3.70
CA ILE A 82 -0.62 -8.13 -2.24
C ILE A 82 -1.70 -9.03 -1.62
N THR A 83 -1.28 -9.96 -0.76
CA THR A 83 -2.11 -11.01 -0.16
C THR A 83 -2.02 -11.03 1.36
N SER A 84 -3.06 -11.56 2.00
CA SER A 84 -3.08 -11.79 3.45
C SER A 84 -2.29 -13.07 3.78
N VAL A 85 -1.34 -12.99 4.71
CA VAL A 85 -0.56 -14.16 5.13
C VAL A 85 -1.49 -15.20 5.76
N GLY A 86 -1.52 -16.43 5.26
CA GLY A 86 -2.49 -17.46 5.71
C GLY A 86 -3.67 -17.65 4.75
N SER A 87 -3.86 -16.74 3.79
CA SER A 87 -4.70 -16.96 2.60
C SER A 87 -4.02 -16.33 1.37
N PRO A 88 -2.89 -16.88 0.90
CA PRO A 88 -2.18 -16.36 -0.27
C PRO A 88 -3.00 -16.37 -1.57
N GLU A 89 -4.10 -17.11 -1.61
CA GLU A 89 -5.11 -17.14 -2.67
C GLU A 89 -6.15 -16.00 -2.56
N ARG A 90 -5.96 -15.07 -1.61
CA ARG A 90 -6.80 -13.88 -1.41
C ARG A 90 -5.99 -12.60 -1.56
N CYS A 91 -6.47 -11.73 -2.43
CA CYS A 91 -5.82 -10.51 -2.86
C CYS A 91 -6.59 -9.28 -2.39
N ILE A 92 -5.89 -8.17 -2.16
CA ILE A 92 -6.54 -6.86 -2.02
C ILE A 92 -7.17 -6.52 -3.38
N ASP A 93 -8.49 -6.32 -3.40
CA ASP A 93 -9.28 -6.05 -4.59
C ASP A 93 -9.98 -4.69 -4.49
N ALA A 94 -9.83 -3.89 -5.55
CA ALA A 94 -10.39 -2.54 -5.69
C ALA A 94 -11.88 -2.53 -6.10
N THR A 95 -12.54 -3.69 -6.04
CA THR A 95 -13.88 -3.97 -6.57
C THR A 95 -13.96 -3.85 -8.09
N LEU A 96 -15.13 -4.19 -8.67
CA LEU A 96 -15.40 -4.01 -10.10
C LEU A 96 -15.58 -2.54 -10.51
N SER A 97 -15.78 -1.63 -9.56
CA SER A 97 -16.00 -0.20 -9.83
C SER A 97 -15.18 0.66 -8.87
N PRO A 98 -13.84 0.66 -9.00
CA PRO A 98 -12.95 1.42 -8.13
C PRO A 98 -13.19 2.92 -8.28
N GLY A 99 -13.20 3.65 -7.17
CA GLY A 99 -13.40 5.09 -7.14
C GLY A 99 -13.32 5.68 -5.73
N ASN A 100 -13.38 7.00 -5.64
CA ASN A 100 -13.37 7.73 -4.37
C ASN A 100 -14.53 7.26 -3.48
N GLY A 101 -14.23 6.92 -2.22
CA GLY A 101 -15.24 6.48 -1.24
C GLY A 101 -15.52 4.99 -1.24
N VAL A 102 -15.03 4.25 -2.24
CA VAL A 102 -15.23 2.80 -2.37
C VAL A 102 -14.27 2.07 -1.45
N GLN A 103 -14.77 1.10 -0.68
CA GLN A 103 -13.93 0.33 0.23
C GLN A 103 -13.37 -0.91 -0.46
N PRO A 104 -12.04 -1.10 -0.49
CA PRO A 104 -11.43 -2.32 -0.99
C PRO A 104 -11.78 -3.52 -0.09
N HIS A 105 -11.72 -4.71 -0.66
CA HIS A 105 -12.00 -5.95 0.06
C HIS A 105 -11.02 -7.05 -0.34
N MET A 106 -11.06 -8.15 0.39
CA MET A 106 -10.36 -9.36 0.02
C MET A 106 -11.20 -10.14 -0.98
N TRP A 107 -10.57 -10.62 -2.03
CA TRP A 107 -11.21 -11.48 -3.02
C TRP A 107 -10.25 -12.56 -3.52
N GLU A 108 -10.79 -13.57 -4.19
CA GLU A 108 -9.97 -14.56 -4.87
C GLU A 108 -9.03 -13.88 -5.87
N CYS A 109 -7.78 -14.31 -5.86
CA CYS A 109 -6.76 -13.75 -6.74
C CYS A 109 -7.01 -14.13 -8.21
N TYR A 110 -7.10 -13.11 -9.07
CA TYR A 110 -7.15 -13.23 -10.52
C TYR A 110 -6.16 -12.25 -11.13
N ASN A 111 -5.62 -12.53 -12.32
CA ASN A 111 -4.74 -11.58 -13.02
C ASN A 111 -5.56 -10.44 -13.67
N VAL A 112 -6.07 -9.53 -12.84
CA VAL A 112 -6.96 -8.43 -13.24
C VAL A 112 -6.48 -7.09 -12.67
N PRO A 113 -6.71 -5.96 -13.36
CA PRO A 113 -6.16 -4.66 -12.94
C PRO A 113 -6.57 -4.23 -11.53
N GLN A 114 -7.78 -4.56 -11.09
CA GLN A 114 -8.29 -4.16 -9.76
C GLN A 114 -7.58 -4.83 -8.57
N GLN A 115 -6.68 -5.78 -8.80
CA GLN A 115 -5.94 -6.46 -7.73
C GLN A 115 -4.44 -6.15 -7.71
N LYS A 116 -3.99 -5.25 -8.60
CA LYS A 116 -2.58 -4.88 -8.71
C LYS A 116 -2.30 -3.66 -7.86
N TRP A 117 -1.79 -3.89 -6.66
CA TRP A 117 -1.47 -2.83 -5.70
C TRP A 117 0.04 -2.76 -5.47
N ARG A 118 0.60 -1.55 -5.36
CA ARG A 118 2.03 -1.33 -5.12
C ARG A 118 2.25 -0.36 -3.98
N TYR A 119 3.29 -0.60 -3.19
CA TYR A 119 3.76 0.35 -2.19
C TYR A 119 4.81 1.27 -2.80
N HIS A 120 4.63 2.57 -2.71
CA HIS A 120 5.54 3.57 -3.25
C HIS A 120 6.45 4.13 -2.14
N SER A 121 7.64 4.58 -2.53
CA SER A 121 8.64 5.18 -1.65
C SER A 121 8.16 6.46 -0.96
N ASP A 122 7.11 7.09 -1.48
CA ASP A 122 6.43 8.24 -0.89
C ASP A 122 5.39 7.86 0.18
N GLY A 123 5.36 6.58 0.60
CA GLY A 123 4.47 6.08 1.65
C GLY A 123 3.06 5.72 1.16
N THR A 124 2.74 5.89 -0.11
CA THR A 124 1.40 5.56 -0.62
C THR A 124 1.28 4.09 -1.05
N VAL A 125 0.08 3.53 -0.92
CA VAL A 125 -0.28 2.24 -1.51
C VAL A 125 -1.25 2.52 -2.65
N ARG A 126 -0.83 2.27 -3.90
CA ARG A 126 -1.55 2.69 -5.09
C ARG A 126 -2.08 1.51 -5.88
N LEU A 127 -3.25 1.71 -6.49
CA LEU A 127 -3.78 0.81 -7.50
C LEU A 127 -3.03 1.05 -8.81
N ASP A 128 -2.34 0.03 -9.31
CA ASP A 128 -1.47 0.12 -10.48
C ASP A 128 -2.23 0.62 -11.71
N GLY A 129 -1.61 1.51 -12.46
CA GLY A 129 -2.22 2.18 -13.62
C GLY A 129 -3.42 3.08 -13.29
N ARG A 130 -3.73 3.35 -12.02
CA ARG A 130 -4.81 4.26 -11.62
C ARG A 130 -4.32 5.31 -10.60
N ASN A 131 -4.92 6.49 -10.65
CA ASN A 131 -4.68 7.55 -9.66
C ASN A 131 -5.52 7.33 -8.39
N LEU A 132 -5.47 6.13 -7.80
CA LEU A 132 -6.21 5.77 -6.58
C LEU A 132 -5.27 5.19 -5.53
N CYS A 133 -5.38 5.71 -4.32
CA CYS A 133 -4.58 5.35 -3.15
C CYS A 133 -5.46 4.68 -2.09
N LEU A 134 -4.86 3.77 -1.32
CA LEU A 134 -5.41 3.31 -0.06
C LEU A 134 -5.45 4.49 0.91
N ASP A 135 -6.62 4.76 1.47
CA ASP A 135 -6.93 6.00 2.19
C ASP A 135 -7.75 5.69 3.44
N VAL A 136 -7.45 6.37 4.53
CA VAL A 136 -8.27 6.33 5.75
C VAL A 136 -9.23 7.50 5.72
N THR A 137 -10.52 7.21 5.69
CA THR A 137 -11.57 8.22 5.49
C THR A 137 -11.41 9.37 6.48
N ASP A 138 -11.27 10.59 5.97
CA ASP A 138 -11.06 11.83 6.73
C ASP A 138 -9.87 11.83 7.70
N GLY A 139 -8.97 10.86 7.60
CA GLY A 139 -7.86 10.70 8.53
C GLY A 139 -8.32 10.25 9.92
N ASP A 140 -9.45 9.56 9.99
CA ASP A 140 -10.07 9.09 11.22
C ASP A 140 -10.07 7.57 11.27
N ALA A 141 -9.29 6.99 12.18
CA ALA A 141 -9.15 5.54 12.33
C ALA A 141 -10.44 4.83 12.77
N THR A 142 -11.47 5.56 13.22
CA THR A 142 -12.79 4.99 13.53
C THR A 142 -13.63 4.79 12.26
N LYS A 143 -13.25 5.42 11.15
CA LYS A 143 -13.90 5.28 9.86
C LYS A 143 -13.25 4.18 9.04
N LYS A 144 -13.92 3.82 7.95
CA LYS A 144 -13.46 2.77 7.03
C LYS A 144 -12.18 3.19 6.31
N VAL A 145 -11.38 2.19 5.96
CA VAL A 145 -10.42 2.31 4.86
C VAL A 145 -11.21 2.40 3.56
N GLN A 146 -10.73 3.22 2.63
CA GLN A 146 -11.33 3.47 1.33
C GLN A 146 -10.26 3.62 0.26
N MET A 147 -10.71 3.77 -0.97
CA MET A 147 -9.93 4.31 -2.06
C MET A 147 -10.24 5.78 -2.21
N TRP A 148 -9.20 6.56 -2.48
CA TRP A 148 -9.35 7.97 -2.82
C TRP A 148 -8.29 8.38 -3.81
N THR A 149 -8.56 9.43 -4.58
CA THR A 149 -7.60 9.99 -5.53
C THR A 149 -6.30 10.31 -4.79
N CYS A 150 -5.17 9.86 -5.33
CA CYS A 150 -3.89 10.09 -4.68
C CYS A 150 -3.60 11.59 -4.60
N SER A 151 -3.13 12.04 -3.44
CA SER A 151 -2.74 13.43 -3.22
C SER A 151 -1.43 13.47 -2.44
N ALA A 152 -0.43 14.15 -3.02
CA ALA A 152 0.90 14.23 -2.44
C ALA A 152 0.86 14.84 -1.03
N GLY A 153 1.50 14.18 -0.07
CA GLY A 153 1.54 14.61 1.33
C GLY A 153 0.22 14.45 2.10
N ASN A 154 -0.83 13.89 1.50
CA ASN A 154 -2.07 13.58 2.21
C ASN A 154 -1.82 12.47 3.24
N ARG A 155 -1.82 12.84 4.53
CA ARG A 155 -1.57 11.92 5.66
C ARG A 155 -2.56 10.75 5.74
N ASN A 156 -3.75 10.90 5.19
CA ASN A 156 -4.74 9.83 5.15
C ASN A 156 -4.30 8.66 4.26
N GLN A 157 -3.32 8.90 3.38
CA GLN A 157 -2.81 7.96 2.38
C GLN A 157 -1.36 7.53 2.67
N GLN A 158 -0.87 7.79 3.88
CA GLN A 158 0.51 7.53 4.28
C GLN A 158 0.60 6.25 5.10
N TRP A 159 1.40 5.32 4.59
CA TRP A 159 1.57 3.98 5.09
C TRP A 159 3.05 3.64 5.22
N ASP A 160 3.35 2.86 6.23
CA ASP A 160 4.68 2.38 6.54
C ASP A 160 4.74 0.87 6.46
N LEU A 161 5.85 0.35 5.94
CA LEU A 161 6.14 -1.07 5.97
C LEU A 161 6.99 -1.40 7.19
N ALA A 162 6.50 -2.27 8.07
CA ALA A 162 7.24 -2.79 9.23
C ALA A 162 7.45 -4.29 9.09
#